data_AF-A0A0G0MKU5-F1
#
_entry.id   AF-A0A0G0MKU5-F1
#
_cell.length_a   1.000
_cell.length_b   1.000
_cell.length_c   1.000
_cell.angle_alpha   90.00
_cell.angle_beta   90.00
_cell.angle_gamma   90.00
#
_symmetry.space_group_name_H-M   'P 1'
#
loop_
_entity.id
_entity.type
_entity.pdbx_description
1 polymer ?
#
loop_
_entity_poly.entity_id
_entity_poly.type
_entity_poly.pdbx_seq_one_letter_code
_entity_poly.pdbx_strand_id
1 'polypeptide(L)'
;MAKIKDIPKIDRPRERFLKKGSDALSKSDLLAILLGTGIKGKNVQQLSQQIIKKFGKDFLHITVEDLQEISGIGQAKALQITAAISLVKRFYDNNVTNEITIRNSQDVFSLNYDLRDKKKEHLVCLYLNARNVLLRKEIVSVGLLDKTLLHPREIFYPATELNAASVILVHNHPSNDPSPSKKDTQIVNKIAQAGEIMGIPVIDFIIVSLSGNYSFFEKLKDQNRSFDYVADGLQGTLFDLLEIEKTPYEVTINKIEKSHFHFSKARGNTFQLHNRRYLGNKHKLLGFIEDIVLEKCNGIKSFCDIFAGTGVVGERFNKPEIKVISNDLLFSNYACLKAFLGTSANFDKIAEKIEILNKLQATEDNYFSKYFGNTYFSLENARKIGAIREEIEKITETEEEKNTLICSLLYAVDKVANTVGHYDAFRKDLDMIQSVKLLTPDIDYSNNATNEIYKEDANILIRKISSDVLYIDPPYNSRQYSDAYHLLENLAEWKKPEVVGVAKKMDRSHIKSSYCLKNATQVFEDLIRNADCKHILLSYNNTGDSKDGRSNARISDNDILRILKNKGKVEIFERDYKAFTAGKSNGDGNAERIFYCKVN
;
A
#
# COMPACT_ATOMS: atom_id res chain seq x y z
N MET A 1 1.17 61.83 -33.42
CA MET A 1 1.07 60.49 -32.77
C MET A 1 2.46 59.96 -32.53
N ALA A 2 2.74 59.48 -31.32
CA ALA A 2 4.04 58.91 -30.96
C ALA A 2 4.37 57.72 -31.86
N LYS A 3 5.52 57.79 -32.53
CA LYS A 3 6.12 56.69 -33.28
C LYS A 3 6.65 55.67 -32.26
N ILE A 4 6.74 54.39 -32.63
CA ILE A 4 7.34 53.34 -31.78
C ILE A 4 8.77 53.70 -31.34
N LYS A 5 9.47 54.54 -32.12
CA LYS A 5 10.79 55.07 -31.79
C LYS A 5 10.79 55.99 -30.56
N ASP A 6 9.63 56.50 -30.16
CA ASP A 6 9.44 57.42 -29.02
C ASP A 6 9.21 56.64 -27.71
N ILE A 7 8.97 55.33 -27.79
CA ILE A 7 8.93 54.42 -26.64
C ILE A 7 10.37 54.08 -26.24
N PRO A 8 10.73 54.14 -24.94
CA PRO A 8 12.03 53.69 -24.46
C PRO A 8 12.37 52.32 -25.00
N LYS A 9 13.62 52.10 -25.46
CA LYS A 9 14.04 50.83 -26.06
C LYS A 9 13.69 49.62 -25.19
N ILE A 10 13.75 49.77 -23.87
CA ILE A 10 13.45 48.71 -22.90
C ILE A 10 11.96 48.32 -22.85
N ASP A 11 11.06 49.20 -23.30
CA ASP A 11 9.61 49.00 -23.22
C ASP A 11 8.99 48.56 -24.56
N ARG A 12 9.80 48.53 -25.62
CA ARG A 12 9.39 48.06 -26.94
C ARG A 12 9.17 46.53 -26.92
N PRO A 13 8.13 46.02 -27.60
CA PRO A 13 7.79 44.60 -27.55
C PRO A 13 8.94 43.65 -27.90
N ARG A 14 9.72 43.93 -28.95
CA ARG A 14 10.82 43.03 -29.39
C ARG A 14 11.93 42.95 -28.34
N GLU A 15 12.36 44.09 -27.85
CA GLU A 15 13.41 44.22 -26.85
C GLU A 15 12.98 43.63 -25.50
N ARG A 16 11.70 43.77 -25.13
CA ARG A 16 11.10 43.09 -23.96
C ARG A 16 11.08 41.59 -24.13
N PHE A 17 10.69 41.08 -25.30
CA PHE A 17 10.64 39.65 -25.58
C PHE A 17 12.03 39.02 -25.48
N LEU A 18 13.06 39.69 -26.02
CA LEU A 18 14.45 39.22 -25.93
C LEU A 18 15.00 39.23 -24.50
N LYS A 19 14.61 40.21 -23.67
CA LYS A 19 15.14 40.35 -22.30
C LYS A 19 14.39 39.52 -21.25
N LYS A 20 13.07 39.36 -21.39
CA LYS A 20 12.19 38.80 -20.37
C LYS A 20 11.36 37.59 -20.83
N GLY A 21 11.47 37.17 -22.10
CA GLY A 21 10.69 36.07 -22.66
C GLY A 21 9.25 36.45 -23.05
N SER A 22 8.51 35.48 -23.60
CA SER A 22 7.12 35.64 -24.07
C SER A 22 6.14 36.00 -22.95
N ASP A 23 6.36 35.48 -21.75
CA ASP A 23 5.41 35.57 -20.64
C ASP A 23 5.29 37.00 -20.07
N ALA A 24 6.28 37.84 -20.35
CA ALA A 24 6.28 39.24 -19.97
C ALA A 24 5.53 40.14 -20.97
N LEU A 25 4.91 39.59 -22.02
CA LEU A 25 4.22 40.33 -23.08
C LEU A 25 2.71 40.08 -23.07
N SER A 26 1.94 41.13 -23.39
CA SER A 26 0.51 40.99 -23.63
C SER A 26 0.21 40.38 -25.01
N LYS A 27 -1.02 39.89 -25.21
CA LYS A 27 -1.49 39.40 -26.54
C LYS A 27 -1.27 40.44 -27.65
N SER A 28 -1.50 41.71 -27.34
CA SER A 28 -1.26 42.82 -28.27
C SER A 28 0.23 43.07 -28.54
N ASP A 29 1.11 42.82 -27.57
CA ASP A 29 2.56 42.97 -27.78
C ASP A 29 3.12 41.86 -28.67
N LEU A 30 2.63 40.62 -28.51
CA LEU A 30 2.99 39.50 -29.38
C LEU A 30 2.52 39.73 -30.82
N LEU A 31 1.28 40.19 -31.00
CA LEU A 31 0.75 40.55 -32.31
C LEU A 31 1.50 41.74 -32.94
N ALA A 32 1.94 42.69 -32.12
CA ALA A 32 2.75 43.83 -32.56
C ALA A 32 4.12 43.40 -33.10
N ILE A 33 4.75 42.40 -32.47
CA ILE A 33 5.99 41.81 -32.96
C ILE A 33 5.77 41.15 -34.33
N LEU A 34 4.70 40.36 -34.44
CA LEU A 34 4.35 39.64 -35.67
C LEU A 34 4.11 40.61 -36.84
N LEU A 35 3.28 41.62 -36.64
CA LEU A 35 2.96 42.63 -37.66
C LEU A 35 4.17 43.49 -38.07
N GLY A 36 5.10 43.72 -37.15
CA GLY A 36 6.34 44.47 -37.33
C GLY A 36 6.18 45.99 -37.55
N THR A 37 5.15 46.42 -38.26
CA THR A 37 4.88 47.83 -38.59
C THR A 37 3.39 48.16 -38.48
N GLY A 38 3.09 49.42 -38.16
CA GLY A 38 1.73 49.95 -38.14
C GLY A 38 1.18 50.24 -39.53
N ILE A 39 0.08 50.98 -39.59
CA ILE A 39 -0.55 51.46 -40.83
C ILE A 39 -0.54 52.99 -40.83
N LYS A 40 -0.88 53.62 -41.96
CA LYS A 40 -0.96 55.08 -42.04
C LYS A 40 -1.96 55.58 -40.98
N GLY A 41 -1.48 56.39 -40.03
CA GLY A 41 -2.29 56.94 -38.95
C GLY A 41 -2.45 56.07 -37.69
N LYS A 42 -1.91 54.85 -37.61
CA LYS A 42 -1.91 54.01 -36.38
C LYS A 42 -0.60 53.27 -36.21
N ASN A 43 0.01 53.36 -35.02
CA ASN A 43 1.23 52.58 -34.73
C ASN A 43 0.92 51.09 -34.54
N VAL A 44 1.93 50.23 -34.58
CA VAL A 44 1.72 48.76 -34.57
C VAL A 44 1.09 48.27 -33.27
N GLN A 45 1.36 48.92 -32.12
CA GLN A 45 0.75 48.54 -30.85
C GLN A 45 -0.73 48.89 -30.81
N GLN A 46 -1.10 50.09 -31.26
CA GLN A 46 -2.51 50.51 -31.38
C GLN A 46 -3.29 49.63 -32.35
N LEU A 47 -2.67 49.30 -33.49
CA LEU A 47 -3.25 48.38 -34.47
C LEU A 47 -3.49 46.98 -33.85
N SER A 48 -2.50 46.46 -33.13
CA SER A 48 -2.59 45.15 -32.48
C SER A 48 -3.66 45.11 -31.39
N GLN A 49 -3.76 46.16 -30.58
CA GLN A 49 -4.82 46.31 -29.59
C GLN A 49 -6.20 46.38 -30.24
N GLN A 50 -6.34 47.09 -31.37
CA GLN A 50 -7.59 47.16 -32.11
C GLN A 50 -8.01 45.78 -32.64
N ILE A 51 -7.10 45.02 -33.22
CA ILE A 51 -7.39 43.68 -33.75
C ILE A 51 -7.82 42.74 -32.61
N ILE A 52 -7.05 42.70 -31.52
CA ILE A 52 -7.36 41.85 -30.36
C ILE A 52 -8.69 42.24 -29.72
N LYS A 53 -9.02 43.54 -29.67
CA LYS A 53 -10.31 44.02 -29.16
C LYS A 53 -11.47 43.70 -30.11
N LYS A 54 -11.28 43.78 -31.44
CA LYS A 54 -12.34 43.51 -32.43
C LYS A 54 -12.74 42.03 -32.42
N PHE A 55 -11.76 41.12 -32.39
CA PHE A 55 -12.03 39.68 -32.55
C PHE A 55 -12.05 38.90 -31.24
N GLY A 56 -11.43 39.38 -30.16
CA GLY A 56 -11.56 38.80 -28.83
C GLY A 56 -11.35 37.28 -28.77
N LYS A 57 -12.44 36.55 -28.47
CA LYS A 57 -12.45 35.07 -28.39
C LYS A 57 -12.41 34.40 -29.77
N ASP A 58 -12.90 35.06 -30.80
CA ASP A 58 -12.99 34.56 -32.18
C ASP A 58 -11.68 34.77 -32.96
N PHE A 59 -10.64 35.33 -32.32
CA PHE A 59 -9.35 35.62 -32.94
C PHE A 59 -8.72 34.41 -33.64
N LEU A 60 -8.92 33.19 -33.13
CA LEU A 60 -8.39 31.97 -33.77
C LEU A 60 -9.12 31.59 -35.05
N HIS A 61 -10.33 32.08 -35.31
CA HIS A 61 -11.16 31.71 -36.46
C HIS A 61 -11.17 32.76 -37.58
N ILE A 62 -10.38 33.81 -37.45
CA ILE A 62 -10.33 34.91 -38.43
C ILE A 62 -9.78 34.44 -39.79
N THR A 63 -10.43 34.91 -40.84
CA THR A 63 -10.03 34.74 -42.24
C THR A 63 -9.20 35.92 -42.73
N VAL A 64 -8.68 35.81 -43.97
CA VAL A 64 -7.93 36.92 -44.59
C VAL A 64 -8.88 38.09 -44.83
N GLU A 65 -10.11 37.79 -45.27
CA GLU A 65 -11.17 38.73 -45.57
C GLU A 65 -11.58 39.54 -44.32
N ASP A 66 -11.76 38.88 -43.17
CA ASP A 66 -12.12 39.54 -41.90
C ASP A 66 -11.09 40.60 -41.47
N LEU A 67 -9.81 40.31 -41.70
CA LEU A 67 -8.71 41.22 -41.39
C LEU A 67 -8.62 42.37 -42.41
N GLN A 68 -8.97 42.13 -43.66
CA GLN A 68 -8.98 43.17 -44.71
C GLN A 68 -10.10 44.19 -44.52
N GLU A 69 -11.16 43.89 -43.77
CA GLU A 69 -12.15 44.89 -43.35
C GLU A 69 -11.55 46.01 -42.50
N ILE A 70 -10.41 45.76 -41.84
CA ILE A 70 -9.72 46.78 -41.05
C ILE A 70 -8.94 47.69 -42.01
N SER A 71 -9.45 48.91 -42.20
CA SER A 71 -8.82 49.94 -43.02
C SER A 71 -7.31 50.04 -42.76
N GLY A 72 -6.51 49.81 -43.80
CA GLY A 72 -5.05 49.85 -43.78
C GLY A 72 -4.35 48.48 -43.63
N ILE A 73 -5.07 47.39 -43.35
CA ILE A 73 -4.52 46.03 -43.40
C ILE A 73 -4.65 45.48 -44.82
N GLY A 74 -3.54 45.45 -45.56
CA GLY A 74 -3.48 44.81 -46.88
C GLY A 74 -3.26 43.29 -46.79
N GLN A 75 -3.37 42.60 -47.94
CA GLN A 75 -3.23 41.13 -48.02
C GLN A 75 -1.99 40.59 -47.33
N ALA A 76 -0.82 41.24 -47.48
CA ALA A 76 0.42 40.75 -46.88
C ALA A 76 0.35 40.64 -45.34
N LYS A 77 -0.24 41.62 -44.66
CA LYS A 77 -0.38 41.62 -43.19
C LYS A 77 -1.48 40.69 -42.72
N ALA A 78 -2.58 40.61 -43.47
CA ALA A 78 -3.66 39.67 -43.20
C ALA A 78 -3.15 38.22 -43.29
N LEU A 79 -2.48 37.88 -44.41
CA LEU A 79 -1.89 36.56 -44.64
C LEU A 79 -0.87 36.18 -43.57
N GLN A 80 -0.06 37.14 -43.10
CA GLN A 80 0.93 36.89 -42.06
C GLN A 80 0.29 36.45 -40.73
N ILE A 81 -0.83 37.06 -40.34
CA ILE A 81 -1.57 36.69 -39.13
C ILE A 81 -2.27 35.35 -39.33
N THR A 82 -3.02 35.18 -40.43
CA THR A 82 -3.77 33.95 -40.69
C THR A 82 -2.84 32.76 -40.89
N ALA A 83 -1.65 32.94 -41.48
CA ALA A 83 -0.64 31.90 -41.61
C ALA A 83 -0.06 31.49 -40.25
N ALA A 84 0.22 32.46 -39.36
CA ALA A 84 0.67 32.15 -37.99
C ALA A 84 -0.39 31.39 -37.20
N ILE A 85 -1.67 31.81 -37.30
CA ILE A 85 -2.79 31.10 -36.68
C ILE A 85 -2.95 29.71 -37.28
N SER A 86 -2.89 29.58 -38.61
CA SER A 86 -3.02 28.30 -39.30
C SER A 86 -1.86 27.36 -38.97
N LEU A 87 -0.65 27.87 -38.79
CA LEU A 87 0.50 27.09 -38.38
C LEU A 87 0.32 26.57 -36.95
N VAL A 88 -0.08 27.45 -36.02
CA VAL A 88 -0.42 27.06 -34.65
C VAL A 88 -1.55 26.03 -34.66
N LYS A 89 -2.64 26.29 -35.39
CA LYS A 89 -3.72 25.33 -35.61
C LYS A 89 -3.19 24.02 -36.14
N ARG A 90 -2.31 23.97 -37.14
CA ARG A 90 -1.71 22.71 -37.64
C ARG A 90 -0.85 21.98 -36.62
N PHE A 91 -0.10 22.69 -35.77
CA PHE A 91 0.60 22.08 -34.64
C PHE A 91 -0.36 21.52 -33.59
N TYR A 92 -1.55 22.12 -33.44
CA TYR A 92 -2.62 21.62 -32.57
C TYR A 92 -3.54 20.60 -33.27
N ASP A 93 -3.71 20.65 -34.59
CA ASP A 93 -4.54 19.76 -35.43
C ASP A 93 -3.78 18.46 -35.69
N ASN A 94 -2.44 18.48 -35.66
CA ASN A 94 -1.63 17.27 -35.48
C ASN A 94 -1.89 16.59 -34.11
N ASN A 95 -2.60 17.26 -33.19
CA ASN A 95 -3.12 16.72 -31.93
C ASN A 95 -4.67 16.73 -31.84
N VAL A 96 -5.37 17.03 -32.95
CA VAL A 96 -6.82 16.81 -33.08
C VAL A 96 -7.01 15.77 -34.17
N THR A 97 -6.60 14.56 -33.85
CA THR A 97 -7.30 13.37 -34.34
C THR A 97 -8.79 13.55 -34.00
N ASN A 98 -9.68 13.27 -34.95
CA ASN A 98 -11.08 12.95 -34.63
C ASN A 98 -11.05 11.64 -33.82
N GLU A 99 -10.60 11.72 -32.57
CA GLU A 99 -10.47 10.59 -31.67
C GLU A 99 -11.86 10.09 -31.36
N ILE A 100 -12.22 8.99 -32.00
CA ILE A 100 -13.43 8.28 -31.68
C ILE A 100 -13.16 7.56 -30.35
N THR A 101 -13.51 8.23 -29.24
CA THR A 101 -13.46 7.63 -27.91
C THR A 101 -14.69 6.75 -27.71
N ILE A 102 -14.47 5.49 -27.35
CA ILE A 102 -15.53 4.54 -27.01
C ILE A 102 -15.79 4.62 -25.50
N ARG A 103 -16.97 5.08 -25.10
CA ARG A 103 -17.34 5.31 -23.69
C ARG A 103 -18.36 4.30 -23.17
N ASN A 104 -18.99 3.54 -24.05
CA ASN A 104 -19.99 2.53 -23.74
C ASN A 104 -20.25 1.67 -24.98
N SER A 105 -21.05 0.62 -24.81
CA SER A 105 -21.45 -0.26 -25.91
C SER A 105 -22.27 0.45 -27.00
N GLN A 106 -22.98 1.54 -26.69
CA GLN A 106 -23.73 2.36 -27.66
C GLN A 106 -22.83 3.05 -28.69
N ASP A 107 -21.63 3.48 -28.28
CA ASP A 107 -20.64 4.02 -29.20
C ASP A 107 -20.16 2.94 -30.18
N VAL A 108 -19.91 1.72 -29.67
CA VAL A 108 -19.53 0.56 -30.49
C VAL A 108 -20.64 0.22 -31.49
N PHE A 109 -21.90 0.22 -31.06
CA PHE A 109 -23.05 -0.03 -31.92
C PHE A 109 -23.15 1.00 -33.04
N SER A 110 -23.01 2.28 -32.70
CA SER A 110 -23.11 3.39 -33.65
C SER A 110 -22.01 3.30 -34.73
N LEU A 111 -20.80 2.91 -34.34
CA LEU A 111 -19.66 2.72 -35.25
C LEU A 111 -19.79 1.50 -36.17
N ASN A 112 -20.65 0.54 -35.82
CA ASN A 112 -20.81 -0.72 -36.53
C ASN A 112 -22.24 -0.93 -37.05
N TYR A 113 -23.01 0.15 -37.16
CA TYR A 113 -24.40 0.11 -37.62
C TYR A 113 -24.54 -0.55 -39.01
N ASP A 114 -23.54 -0.36 -39.86
CA ASP A 114 -23.45 -0.91 -41.21
C ASP A 114 -23.38 -2.45 -41.28
N LEU A 115 -23.03 -3.11 -40.17
CA LEU A 115 -22.95 -4.58 -40.09
C LEU A 115 -24.32 -5.24 -39.92
N ARG A 116 -25.33 -4.51 -39.43
CA ARG A 116 -26.65 -5.04 -39.09
C ARG A 116 -27.37 -5.65 -40.30
N ASP A 117 -27.20 -5.03 -41.46
CA ASP A 117 -27.89 -5.40 -42.71
C ASP A 117 -27.07 -6.37 -43.57
N LYS A 118 -25.90 -6.81 -43.09
CA LYS A 118 -25.03 -7.71 -43.84
C LYS A 118 -25.62 -9.12 -43.86
N LYS A 119 -25.82 -9.64 -45.08
CA LYS A 119 -26.32 -11.01 -45.33
C LYS A 119 -25.33 -12.13 -44.97
N LYS A 120 -24.05 -11.78 -44.75
CA LYS A 120 -22.99 -12.71 -44.31
C LYS A 120 -22.58 -12.36 -42.88
N GLU A 121 -22.14 -13.36 -42.13
CA GLU A 121 -21.48 -13.16 -40.84
C GLU A 121 -20.14 -12.43 -41.03
N HIS A 122 -19.89 -11.43 -40.21
CA HIS A 122 -18.66 -10.66 -40.12
C HIS A 122 -18.23 -10.66 -38.65
N LEU A 123 -16.92 -10.75 -38.45
CA LEU A 123 -16.30 -10.43 -37.17
C LEU A 123 -15.40 -9.22 -37.38
N VAL A 124 -15.62 -8.19 -36.58
CA VAL A 124 -14.87 -6.93 -36.62
C VAL A 124 -14.16 -6.74 -35.29
N CYS A 125 -12.91 -6.28 -35.34
CA CYS A 125 -12.14 -5.90 -34.17
C CYS A 125 -11.92 -4.38 -34.16
N LEU A 126 -12.15 -3.76 -33.00
CA LEU A 126 -11.82 -2.39 -32.70
C LEU A 126 -10.59 -2.39 -31.79
N TYR A 127 -9.50 -1.80 -32.26
CA TYR A 127 -8.25 -1.67 -31.51
C TYR A 127 -8.23 -0.33 -30.79
N LEU A 128 -8.05 -0.33 -29.48
CA LEU A 128 -8.14 0.87 -28.65
C LEU A 128 -6.80 1.19 -27.98
N ASN A 129 -6.51 2.47 -27.79
CA ASN A 129 -5.43 2.89 -26.91
C ASN A 129 -5.91 2.90 -25.44
N ALA A 130 -5.01 3.23 -24.51
CA ALA A 130 -5.34 3.29 -23.09
C ALA A 130 -6.58 4.18 -22.83
N ARG A 131 -6.69 5.34 -23.47
CA ARG A 131 -7.84 6.25 -23.29
C ARG A 131 -9.14 5.79 -23.98
N ASN A 132 -9.26 4.51 -24.33
CA ASN A 132 -10.36 3.93 -25.11
C ASN A 132 -10.62 4.66 -26.44
N VAL A 133 -9.59 5.26 -27.04
CA VAL A 133 -9.67 5.88 -28.37
C VAL A 133 -9.43 4.83 -29.43
N LEU A 134 -10.28 4.80 -30.45
CA LEU A 134 -10.17 3.90 -31.60
C LEU A 134 -8.92 4.20 -32.43
N LEU A 135 -7.97 3.26 -32.39
CA LEU A 135 -6.78 3.25 -33.25
C LEU A 135 -7.14 2.74 -34.66
N ARG A 136 -7.91 1.65 -34.74
CA ARG A 136 -8.31 1.02 -36.02
C ARG A 136 -9.56 0.15 -35.85
N LYS A 137 -10.43 0.14 -36.87
CA LYS A 137 -11.53 -0.82 -37.07
C LYS A 137 -11.14 -1.77 -38.20
N GLU A 138 -11.18 -3.08 -37.97
CA GLU A 138 -10.76 -4.09 -38.94
C GLU A 138 -11.71 -5.27 -39.02
N ILE A 139 -12.01 -5.75 -40.23
CA ILE A 139 -12.79 -6.96 -40.44
C ILE A 139 -11.83 -8.16 -40.32
N VAL A 140 -11.96 -8.93 -39.25
CA VAL A 140 -11.13 -10.10 -38.94
C VAL A 140 -11.58 -11.32 -39.75
N SER A 141 -12.89 -11.47 -39.98
CA SER A 141 -13.43 -12.60 -40.72
C SER A 141 -14.74 -12.26 -41.41
N VAL A 142 -15.00 -12.89 -42.56
CA VAL A 142 -16.28 -12.87 -43.29
C VAL A 142 -16.66 -14.31 -43.64
N GLY A 143 -17.85 -14.73 -43.22
CA GLY A 143 -18.31 -16.10 -43.01
C GLY A 143 -17.83 -17.25 -43.92
N LEU A 144 -17.58 -18.39 -43.27
CA LEU A 144 -18.19 -19.70 -43.58
C LEU A 144 -18.50 -20.43 -42.26
N LEU A 145 -19.61 -21.15 -42.26
CA LEU A 145 -20.27 -21.84 -41.14
C LEU A 145 -19.47 -22.98 -40.46
N ASP A 146 -18.16 -23.10 -40.69
CA ASP A 146 -17.30 -24.21 -40.21
C ASP A 146 -16.29 -23.78 -39.13
N LYS A 147 -16.80 -23.76 -37.91
CA LYS A 147 -16.29 -24.24 -36.59
C LYS A 147 -14.81 -24.18 -36.17
N THR A 148 -13.81 -23.76 -36.95
CA THR A 148 -12.40 -24.02 -36.53
C THR A 148 -11.33 -22.97 -36.81
N LEU A 149 -11.63 -21.81 -37.42
CA LEU A 149 -10.56 -20.95 -37.97
C LEU A 149 -10.34 -19.58 -37.33
N LEU A 150 -11.15 -19.14 -36.36
CA LEU A 150 -10.83 -17.89 -35.65
C LEU A 150 -9.73 -18.14 -34.61
N HIS A 151 -8.49 -17.91 -35.02
CA HIS A 151 -7.34 -18.04 -34.16
C HIS A 151 -7.05 -16.70 -33.46
N PRO A 152 -6.82 -16.67 -32.13
CA PRO A 152 -6.53 -15.42 -31.41
C PRO A 152 -5.41 -14.58 -32.04
N ARG A 153 -4.40 -15.22 -32.64
CA ARG A 153 -3.34 -14.56 -33.43
C ARG A 153 -3.86 -13.53 -34.45
N GLU A 154 -4.98 -13.79 -35.12
CA GLU A 154 -5.54 -12.88 -36.13
C GLU A 154 -6.07 -11.59 -35.51
N ILE A 155 -6.39 -11.62 -34.21
CA ILE A 155 -6.86 -10.48 -33.44
C ILE A 155 -5.67 -9.77 -32.79
N PHE A 156 -4.77 -10.53 -32.16
CA PHE A 156 -3.70 -9.96 -31.34
C PHE A 156 -2.43 -9.58 -32.11
N TYR A 157 -2.19 -10.14 -33.30
CA TYR A 157 -1.07 -9.70 -34.15
C TYR A 157 -1.24 -8.24 -34.61
N PRO A 158 -2.40 -7.81 -35.16
CA PRO A 158 -2.61 -6.39 -35.44
C PRO A 158 -2.68 -5.54 -34.16
N ALA A 159 -3.18 -6.10 -33.05
CA ALA A 159 -3.24 -5.38 -31.77
C ALA A 159 -1.85 -4.98 -31.28
N THR A 160 -0.87 -5.89 -31.36
CA THR A 160 0.51 -5.62 -30.98
C THR A 160 1.20 -4.65 -31.95
N GLU A 161 0.98 -4.79 -33.27
CA GLU A 161 1.51 -3.83 -34.26
C GLU A 161 1.01 -2.40 -34.02
N LEU A 162 -0.24 -2.25 -33.60
CA LEU A 162 -0.87 -0.96 -33.33
C LEU A 162 -0.55 -0.40 -31.93
N ASN A 163 0.15 -1.15 -31.08
CA ASN A 163 0.29 -0.85 -29.64
C ASN A 163 -1.08 -0.63 -28.97
N ALA A 164 -2.07 -1.45 -29.32
CA ALA A 164 -3.39 -1.39 -28.71
C ALA A 164 -3.29 -1.78 -27.23
N ALA A 165 -3.92 -0.97 -26.36
CA ALA A 165 -4.05 -1.27 -24.95
C ALA A 165 -5.18 -2.28 -24.67
N SER A 166 -6.17 -2.35 -25.55
CA SER A 166 -7.32 -3.24 -25.43
C SER A 166 -8.04 -3.42 -26.78
N VAL A 167 -8.95 -4.39 -26.85
CA VAL A 167 -9.76 -4.66 -28.03
C VAL A 167 -11.25 -4.83 -27.71
N ILE A 168 -12.12 -4.50 -28.67
CA ILE A 168 -13.56 -4.83 -28.65
C ILE A 168 -13.90 -5.60 -29.93
N LEU A 169 -14.64 -6.69 -29.79
CA LEU A 169 -15.08 -7.51 -30.93
C LEU A 169 -16.56 -7.28 -31.22
N VAL A 170 -16.91 -7.25 -32.50
CA VAL A 170 -18.28 -7.10 -32.98
C VAL A 170 -18.60 -8.18 -34.00
N HIS A 171 -19.67 -8.92 -33.76
CA HIS A 171 -20.14 -10.00 -34.62
C HIS A 171 -21.58 -9.73 -35.06
N ASN A 172 -21.89 -9.85 -36.35
CA ASN A 172 -23.28 -9.72 -36.81
C ASN A 172 -23.94 -11.09 -37.01
N HIS A 173 -25.20 -11.20 -36.58
CA HIS A 173 -26.06 -12.36 -36.80
C HIS A 173 -27.07 -12.09 -37.92
N PRO A 174 -26.91 -12.68 -39.13
CA PRO A 174 -27.89 -12.55 -40.21
C PRO A 174 -29.24 -13.21 -39.91
N SER A 175 -29.31 -14.08 -38.89
CA SER A 175 -30.52 -14.75 -38.41
C SER A 175 -31.50 -13.81 -37.69
N ASN A 176 -31.15 -12.54 -37.51
CA ASN A 176 -31.94 -11.53 -36.82
C ASN A 176 -32.22 -11.83 -35.33
N ASP A 177 -31.41 -12.68 -34.69
CA ASP A 177 -31.43 -12.91 -33.24
C ASP A 177 -30.08 -12.50 -32.64
N PRO A 178 -30.03 -11.53 -31.70
CA PRO A 178 -28.78 -11.09 -31.08
C PRO A 178 -28.31 -12.04 -29.98
N SER A 179 -29.08 -13.07 -29.63
CA SER A 179 -28.74 -14.00 -28.56
C SER A 179 -27.46 -14.78 -28.88
N PRO A 180 -26.51 -14.88 -27.93
CA PRO A 180 -25.26 -15.58 -28.17
C PRO A 180 -25.48 -17.07 -28.33
N SER A 181 -24.86 -17.66 -29.35
CA SER A 181 -24.79 -19.11 -29.47
C SER A 181 -23.79 -19.70 -28.46
N LYS A 182 -23.87 -21.01 -28.23
CA LYS A 182 -22.86 -21.73 -27.44
C LYS A 182 -21.44 -21.54 -28.01
N LYS A 183 -21.32 -21.36 -29.33
CA LYS A 183 -20.03 -21.14 -30.00
C LYS A 183 -19.50 -19.74 -29.74
N ASP A 184 -20.35 -18.72 -29.81
CA ASP A 184 -19.96 -17.33 -29.51
C ASP A 184 -19.40 -17.26 -28.10
N THR A 185 -20.06 -17.92 -27.15
CA THR A 185 -19.57 -18.03 -25.78
C THR A 185 -18.19 -18.70 -25.69
N GLN A 186 -17.95 -19.79 -26.43
CA GLN A 186 -16.65 -20.46 -26.45
C GLN A 186 -15.56 -19.60 -27.09
N ILE A 187 -15.89 -18.91 -28.19
CA ILE A 187 -15.00 -18.01 -28.90
C ILE A 187 -14.59 -16.84 -28.00
N VAL A 188 -15.58 -16.17 -27.38
CA VAL A 188 -15.36 -15.08 -26.43
C VAL A 188 -14.42 -15.50 -25.31
N ASN A 189 -14.69 -16.64 -24.66
CA ASN A 189 -13.84 -17.14 -23.58
C ASN A 189 -12.40 -17.41 -24.06
N LYS A 190 -12.23 -18.02 -25.24
CA LYS A 190 -10.91 -18.36 -25.79
C LYS A 190 -10.11 -17.11 -26.15
N ILE A 191 -10.76 -16.09 -26.72
CA ILE A 191 -10.08 -14.84 -27.09
C ILE A 191 -9.80 -14.00 -25.85
N ALA A 192 -10.71 -13.95 -24.87
CA ALA A 192 -10.49 -13.26 -23.60
C ALA A 192 -9.25 -13.81 -22.89
N GLN A 193 -9.13 -15.13 -22.76
CA GLN A 193 -7.93 -15.79 -22.20
C GLN A 193 -6.65 -15.46 -22.97
N ALA A 194 -6.72 -15.43 -24.32
CA ALA A 194 -5.57 -15.05 -25.12
C ALA A 194 -5.20 -13.57 -24.93
N GLY A 195 -6.19 -12.68 -24.74
CA GLY A 195 -5.97 -11.27 -24.44
C GLY A 195 -5.31 -11.05 -23.09
N GLU A 196 -5.73 -11.80 -22.06
CA GLU A 196 -5.07 -11.82 -20.75
C GLU A 196 -3.59 -12.22 -20.88
N ILE A 197 -3.30 -13.33 -21.57
CA ILE A 197 -1.93 -13.81 -21.78
C ILE A 197 -1.07 -12.81 -22.56
N MET A 198 -1.65 -12.15 -23.57
CA MET A 198 -0.95 -11.17 -24.41
C MET A 198 -0.81 -9.79 -23.75
N GLY A 199 -1.45 -9.57 -22.59
CA GLY A 199 -1.53 -8.25 -21.96
C GLY A 199 -2.37 -7.23 -22.74
N ILE A 200 -3.30 -7.69 -23.59
CA ILE A 200 -4.22 -6.85 -24.38
C ILE A 200 -5.65 -7.37 -24.11
N PRO A 201 -6.34 -6.88 -23.06
CA PRO A 201 -7.64 -7.41 -22.67
C PRO A 201 -8.75 -7.11 -23.70
N VAL A 202 -9.75 -7.99 -23.71
CA VAL A 202 -10.98 -7.83 -24.48
C VAL A 202 -12.00 -7.13 -23.59
N ILE A 203 -12.33 -5.87 -23.90
CA ILE A 203 -13.30 -5.07 -23.11
C ILE A 203 -14.71 -5.62 -23.28
N ASP A 204 -15.11 -5.90 -24.53
CA ASP A 204 -16.44 -6.37 -24.83
C ASP A 204 -16.44 -7.25 -26.09
N PHE A 205 -17.43 -8.12 -26.17
CA PHE A 205 -17.81 -8.80 -27.38
C PHE A 205 -19.28 -8.51 -27.63
N ILE A 206 -19.57 -7.97 -28.80
CA ILE A 206 -20.87 -7.44 -29.13
C ILE A 206 -21.48 -8.22 -30.28
N ILE A 207 -22.73 -8.66 -30.12
CA ILE A 207 -23.52 -9.24 -31.20
C ILE A 207 -24.53 -8.21 -31.69
N VAL A 208 -24.57 -7.98 -33.01
CA VAL A 208 -25.52 -7.06 -33.67
C VAL A 208 -26.44 -7.80 -34.64
N SER A 209 -27.72 -7.45 -34.64
CA SER A 209 -28.75 -8.06 -35.50
C SER A 209 -29.88 -7.07 -35.84
N LEU A 210 -30.75 -7.43 -36.80
CA LEU A 210 -31.92 -6.60 -37.11
C LEU A 210 -32.92 -6.46 -35.96
N SER A 211 -33.01 -7.39 -35.00
CA SER A 211 -33.97 -7.27 -33.90
C SER A 211 -33.39 -6.60 -32.64
N GLY A 212 -32.06 -6.43 -32.57
CA GLY A 212 -31.40 -5.81 -31.43
C GLY A 212 -29.94 -6.20 -31.34
N ASN A 213 -29.39 -6.08 -30.14
CA ASN A 213 -27.98 -6.26 -29.83
C ASN A 213 -27.77 -6.96 -28.48
N TYR A 214 -26.61 -7.59 -28.33
CA TYR A 214 -26.19 -8.24 -27.09
C TYR A 214 -24.73 -7.87 -26.80
N SER A 215 -24.40 -7.58 -25.55
CA SER A 215 -23.06 -7.26 -25.08
C SER A 215 -22.62 -8.27 -24.03
N PHE A 216 -21.40 -8.77 -24.16
CA PHE A 216 -20.78 -9.66 -23.18
C PHE A 216 -20.09 -8.90 -22.04
N PHE A 217 -20.16 -7.55 -22.04
CA PHE A 217 -19.44 -6.69 -21.13
C PHE A 217 -19.57 -7.11 -19.67
N GLU A 218 -20.78 -7.25 -19.12
CA GLU A 218 -20.99 -7.65 -17.72
C GLU A 218 -20.33 -9.00 -17.39
N LYS A 219 -20.27 -9.92 -18.35
CA LYS A 219 -19.62 -11.23 -18.18
C LYS A 219 -18.09 -11.13 -18.22
N LEU A 220 -17.56 -10.21 -19.02
CA LEU A 220 -16.12 -9.97 -19.17
C LEU A 220 -15.54 -9.02 -18.10
N LYS A 221 -16.39 -8.17 -17.52
CA LYS A 221 -16.04 -7.18 -16.50
C LYS A 221 -15.43 -7.81 -15.25
N ASP A 222 -15.97 -8.95 -14.81
CA ASP A 222 -15.45 -9.68 -13.65
C ASP A 222 -14.04 -10.26 -13.88
N GLN A 223 -13.67 -10.51 -15.13
CA GLN A 223 -12.36 -11.05 -15.53
C GLN A 223 -11.32 -9.94 -15.71
N ASN A 224 -11.73 -8.75 -16.20
CA ASN A 224 -10.84 -7.65 -16.52
C ASN A 224 -11.05 -6.42 -15.60
N ARG A 225 -10.76 -6.56 -14.29
CA ARG A 225 -11.00 -5.49 -13.28
C ARG A 225 -10.33 -4.15 -13.58
N SER A 226 -9.28 -4.14 -14.40
CA SER A 226 -8.49 -2.94 -14.73
C SER A 226 -8.96 -2.19 -16.00
N PHE A 227 -9.94 -2.73 -16.75
CA PHE A 227 -10.41 -2.15 -18.01
C PHE A 227 -11.94 -2.10 -18.07
N ASP A 228 -12.49 -0.89 -18.06
CA ASP A 228 -13.93 -0.59 -18.17
C ASP A 228 -14.17 0.35 -19.38
N TYR A 229 -15.42 0.44 -19.83
CA TYR A 229 -15.88 1.47 -20.77
C TYR A 229 -15.70 2.90 -20.21
N VAL A 230 -15.66 3.07 -18.88
CA VAL A 230 -15.60 4.38 -18.21
C VAL A 230 -14.23 5.04 -18.38
N ALA A 231 -14.21 6.15 -19.12
CA ALA A 231 -13.04 6.98 -19.39
C ALA A 231 -12.65 7.94 -18.23
N ASP A 232 -12.96 7.61 -16.98
CA ASP A 232 -12.64 8.43 -15.81
C ASP A 232 -11.30 8.04 -15.18
N GLY A 233 -10.21 8.24 -15.94
CA GLY A 233 -8.88 8.54 -15.41
C GLY A 233 -8.20 7.58 -14.41
N LEU A 234 -8.82 6.46 -14.05
CA LEU A 234 -8.28 5.39 -13.23
C LEU A 234 -8.25 4.15 -14.10
N GLN A 235 -7.12 4.00 -14.76
CA GLN A 235 -6.83 2.83 -15.56
C GLN A 235 -5.51 2.28 -15.08
N GLY A 236 -5.47 0.96 -14.91
CA GLY A 236 -4.28 0.29 -14.44
C GLY A 236 -3.07 0.64 -15.30
N THR A 237 -1.93 0.82 -14.67
CA THR A 237 -0.70 1.16 -15.38
C THR A 237 -0.19 -0.06 -16.14
N LEU A 238 0.78 0.12 -17.05
CA LEU A 238 1.52 -1.01 -17.65
C LEU A 238 2.09 -1.97 -16.58
N PHE A 239 2.29 -1.49 -15.33
CA PHE A 239 2.72 -2.32 -14.20
C PHE A 239 1.62 -3.25 -13.67
N ASP A 240 0.34 -2.91 -13.84
CA ASP A 240 -0.80 -3.75 -13.47
C ASP A 240 -0.93 -4.96 -14.43
N LEU A 241 -0.37 -4.87 -15.64
CA LEU A 241 -0.23 -5.98 -16.60
C LEU A 241 1.07 -6.78 -16.39
N LEU A 242 2.07 -6.19 -15.73
CA LEU A 242 3.31 -6.87 -15.33
C LEU A 242 3.17 -7.61 -14.00
N GLU A 243 2.08 -7.37 -13.26
CA GLU A 243 1.58 -8.31 -12.27
C GLU A 243 1.07 -9.55 -13.00
N ILE A 244 2.01 -10.43 -13.37
CA ILE A 244 1.74 -11.83 -13.63
C ILE A 244 1.16 -12.39 -12.32
N GLU A 245 -0.13 -12.18 -12.10
CA GLU A 245 -0.86 -12.83 -11.04
C GLU A 245 -0.99 -14.31 -11.40
N LYS A 246 -0.55 -15.14 -10.45
CA LYS A 246 -0.90 -16.56 -10.28
C LYS A 246 -0.18 -17.51 -11.22
N THR A 247 0.95 -17.99 -10.72
CA THR A 247 1.41 -19.35 -10.99
C THR A 247 0.22 -20.32 -10.90
N PRO A 248 0.01 -21.22 -11.88
CA PRO A 248 -1.07 -22.19 -11.87
C PRO A 248 -0.73 -23.31 -10.88
N TYR A 249 -0.86 -23.02 -9.60
CA TYR A 249 -0.91 -24.02 -8.55
C TYR A 249 -2.10 -23.63 -7.69
N GLU A 250 -3.15 -24.45 -7.71
CA GLU A 250 -4.33 -24.28 -6.86
C GLU A 250 -3.88 -24.09 -5.40
N VAL A 251 -3.85 -22.83 -4.95
CA VAL A 251 -3.82 -22.48 -3.53
C VAL A 251 -5.24 -22.09 -3.20
N THR A 252 -5.89 -22.92 -2.37
CA THR A 252 -7.22 -22.64 -1.86
C THR A 252 -7.16 -21.41 -0.97
N ILE A 253 -7.60 -20.25 -1.47
CA ILE A 253 -7.73 -19.03 -0.67
C ILE A 253 -9.09 -19.08 0.02
N ASN A 254 -9.08 -19.34 1.33
CA ASN A 254 -10.30 -19.36 2.13
C ASN A 254 -10.48 -17.99 2.81
N LYS A 255 -11.55 -17.26 2.46
CA LYS A 255 -11.98 -16.07 3.20
C LYS A 255 -12.82 -16.51 4.41
N ILE A 256 -12.33 -16.22 5.61
CA ILE A 256 -13.05 -16.52 6.86
C ILE A 256 -13.67 -15.22 7.40
N GLU A 257 -15.01 -15.15 7.40
CA GLU A 257 -15.78 -14.09 8.03
C GLU A 257 -16.53 -14.63 9.24
N LYS A 258 -15.85 -14.79 10.38
CA LYS A 258 -16.53 -14.85 11.68
C LYS A 258 -15.76 -14.00 12.69
N SER A 259 -16.48 -13.16 13.42
CA SER A 259 -15.92 -12.39 14.52
C SER A 259 -16.89 -12.38 15.68
N HIS A 260 -16.70 -13.28 16.66
CA HIS A 260 -17.32 -13.15 17.97
C HIS A 260 -16.24 -12.67 18.94
N PHE A 261 -16.18 -11.35 19.17
CA PHE A 261 -15.18 -10.74 20.04
C PHE A 261 -15.87 -10.03 21.22
N HIS A 262 -15.59 -10.47 22.45
CA HIS A 262 -15.96 -9.76 23.68
C HIS A 262 -14.72 -9.53 24.54
N PHE A 263 -14.47 -8.27 24.91
CA PHE A 263 -13.40 -7.87 25.81
C PHE A 263 -13.87 -7.89 27.26
N SER A 264 -13.05 -8.42 28.18
CA SER A 264 -13.18 -8.14 29.61
C SER A 264 -12.75 -6.70 29.89
N LYS A 265 -13.52 -5.97 30.71
CA LYS A 265 -13.15 -4.62 31.18
C LYS A 265 -12.08 -4.76 32.25
N ALA A 266 -10.99 -4.00 32.13
CA ALA A 266 -9.96 -3.89 33.16
C ALA A 266 -10.57 -3.41 34.50
N ARG A 267 -10.17 -4.04 35.61
CA ARG A 267 -10.47 -3.55 36.97
C ARG A 267 -9.60 -2.30 37.25
N GLY A 268 -10.14 -1.31 37.96
CA GLY A 268 -9.65 0.08 37.93
C GLY A 268 -8.15 0.36 38.15
N ASN A 269 -7.42 -0.48 38.90
CA ASN A 269 -5.97 -0.32 39.16
C ASN A 269 -5.09 -1.38 38.46
N THR A 270 -5.64 -2.04 37.44
CA THR A 270 -4.95 -3.12 36.73
C THR A 270 -4.77 -2.83 35.24
N PHE A 271 -3.88 -3.56 34.58
CA PHE A 271 -3.71 -3.49 33.13
C PHE A 271 -3.59 -4.88 32.51
N GLN A 272 -3.99 -4.99 31.24
CA GLN A 272 -4.01 -6.23 30.48
C GLN A 272 -2.86 -6.26 29.46
N LEU A 273 -2.46 -7.46 29.03
CA LEU A 273 -1.31 -7.67 28.13
C LEU A 273 -1.43 -6.86 26.82
N HIS A 274 -2.63 -6.79 26.25
CA HIS A 274 -2.88 -6.07 25.00
C HIS A 274 -2.80 -4.54 25.12
N ASN A 275 -2.70 -3.97 26.32
CA ASN A 275 -2.59 -2.51 26.51
C ASN A 275 -1.22 -1.93 26.13
N ARG A 276 -0.21 -2.79 25.87
CA ARG A 276 1.15 -2.36 25.50
C ARG A 276 1.17 -1.74 24.10
N ARG A 277 1.84 -0.59 23.96
CA ARG A 277 2.08 0.04 22.67
C ARG A 277 3.30 -0.60 22.02
N TYR A 278 3.07 -1.54 21.11
CA TYR A 278 4.13 -2.30 20.47
C TYR A 278 3.91 -2.43 18.96
N LEU A 279 4.98 -2.28 18.18
CA LEU A 279 4.96 -2.40 16.73
C LEU A 279 4.74 -3.86 16.36
N GLY A 280 3.80 -4.12 15.45
CA GLY A 280 3.45 -5.48 15.06
C GLY A 280 2.57 -6.22 16.07
N ASN A 281 2.02 -5.56 17.09
CA ASN A 281 1.07 -6.18 18.02
C ASN A 281 -0.15 -6.78 17.27
N LYS A 282 -0.30 -8.12 17.37
CA LYS A 282 -1.30 -8.93 16.65
C LYS A 282 -2.67 -8.99 17.34
N HIS A 283 -2.93 -8.13 18.31
CA HIS A 283 -4.19 -8.10 19.05
C HIS A 283 -5.43 -8.01 18.16
N LYS A 284 -5.39 -7.23 17.07
CA LYS A 284 -6.50 -7.11 16.11
C LYS A 284 -6.73 -8.35 15.24
N LEU A 285 -5.72 -9.23 15.14
CA LEU A 285 -5.77 -10.45 14.32
C LEU A 285 -6.04 -11.71 15.12
N LEU A 286 -6.15 -11.62 16.45
CA LEU A 286 -6.31 -12.80 17.30
C LEU A 286 -7.47 -13.70 16.88
N GLY A 287 -8.63 -13.12 16.55
CA GLY A 287 -9.78 -13.90 16.06
C GLY A 287 -9.48 -14.63 14.76
N PHE A 288 -8.74 -13.99 13.83
CA PHE A 288 -8.38 -14.61 12.56
C PHE A 288 -7.39 -15.77 12.74
N ILE A 289 -6.37 -15.59 13.60
CA ILE A 289 -5.42 -16.65 13.93
C ILE A 289 -6.13 -17.80 14.66
N GLU A 290 -7.02 -17.49 15.60
CA GLU A 290 -7.80 -18.47 16.34
C GLU A 290 -8.71 -19.30 15.43
N ASP A 291 -9.42 -18.66 14.49
CA ASP A 291 -10.28 -19.37 13.54
C ASP A 291 -9.49 -20.40 12.72
N ILE A 292 -8.29 -20.02 12.23
CA ILE A 292 -7.42 -20.92 11.46
C ILE A 292 -6.95 -22.09 12.34
N VAL A 293 -6.52 -21.82 13.57
CA VAL A 293 -6.08 -22.87 14.50
C VAL A 293 -7.23 -23.81 14.84
N LEU A 294 -8.43 -23.28 15.10
CA LEU A 294 -9.61 -24.09 15.39
C LEU A 294 -10.07 -24.93 14.18
N GLU A 295 -9.98 -24.38 12.96
CA GLU A 295 -10.37 -25.11 11.75
C GLU A 295 -9.36 -26.20 11.37
N LYS A 296 -8.05 -25.91 11.52
CA LYS A 296 -6.98 -26.75 10.94
C LYS A 296 -6.20 -27.58 11.94
N CYS A 297 -6.17 -27.18 13.21
CA CYS A 297 -5.33 -27.77 14.25
C CYS A 297 -6.22 -28.43 15.32
N ASN A 298 -6.68 -29.64 15.05
CA ASN A 298 -7.52 -30.39 16.00
C ASN A 298 -6.69 -31.03 17.13
N GLY A 299 -7.13 -30.85 18.37
CA GLY A 299 -6.58 -31.57 19.54
C GLY A 299 -5.16 -31.18 19.92
N ILE A 300 -4.79 -29.91 19.75
CA ILE A 300 -3.46 -29.41 20.12
C ILE A 300 -3.28 -29.44 21.64
N LYS A 301 -2.08 -29.81 22.09
CA LYS A 301 -1.64 -29.81 23.50
C LYS A 301 -0.54 -28.79 23.75
N SER A 302 0.01 -28.20 22.70
CA SER A 302 1.07 -27.20 22.81
C SER A 302 1.02 -26.17 21.68
N PHE A 303 1.27 -24.92 22.03
CA PHE A 303 1.31 -23.78 21.12
C PHE A 303 2.59 -22.97 21.36
N CYS A 304 3.43 -22.83 20.34
CA CYS A 304 4.67 -22.08 20.40
C CYS A 304 4.55 -20.76 19.65
N ASP A 305 4.73 -19.66 20.37
CA ASP A 305 4.90 -18.32 19.82
C ASP A 305 6.40 -17.95 19.86
N ILE A 306 7.11 -18.24 18.76
CA ILE A 306 8.59 -18.16 18.74
C ILE A 306 9.12 -16.72 18.62
N PHE A 307 8.26 -15.78 18.19
CA PHE A 307 8.51 -14.35 18.10
C PHE A 307 7.40 -13.58 18.82
N ALA A 308 7.29 -13.81 20.13
CA ALA A 308 6.11 -13.43 20.89
C ALA A 308 5.87 -11.91 20.97
N GLY A 309 6.93 -11.09 21.00
CA GLY A 309 6.80 -9.63 21.11
C GLY A 309 6.02 -9.24 22.37
N THR A 310 4.75 -8.87 22.18
CA THR A 310 3.83 -8.61 23.29
C THR A 310 3.31 -9.86 24.00
N GLY A 311 3.29 -11.03 23.35
CA GLY A 311 2.76 -12.28 23.88
C GLY A 311 1.25 -12.49 23.71
N VAL A 312 0.53 -11.57 23.06
CA VAL A 312 -0.93 -11.64 22.91
C VAL A 312 -1.42 -12.87 22.15
N VAL A 313 -0.61 -13.42 21.23
CA VAL A 313 -0.98 -14.63 20.49
C VAL A 313 -0.82 -15.84 21.40
N GLY A 314 0.34 -16.01 22.04
CA GLY A 314 0.54 -17.06 23.06
C GLY A 314 -0.52 -17.04 24.17
N GLU A 315 -0.82 -15.87 24.75
CA GLU A 315 -1.87 -15.70 25.77
C GLU A 315 -3.24 -16.20 25.30
N ARG A 316 -3.60 -15.96 24.03
CA ARG A 316 -4.91 -16.37 23.49
C ARG A 316 -5.12 -17.89 23.52
N PHE A 317 -4.03 -18.65 23.35
CA PHE A 317 -4.06 -20.11 23.35
C PHE A 317 -3.69 -20.72 24.71
N ASN A 318 -3.44 -19.88 25.73
CA ASN A 318 -3.14 -20.31 27.08
C ASN A 318 -4.39 -20.84 27.80
N LYS A 319 -4.63 -22.14 27.66
CA LYS A 319 -5.79 -22.85 28.20
C LYS A 319 -5.30 -24.03 29.06
N PRO A 320 -6.11 -24.57 30.00
CA PRO A 320 -5.67 -25.63 30.91
C PRO A 320 -5.03 -26.86 30.23
N GLU A 321 -5.43 -27.15 29.00
CA GLU A 321 -4.99 -28.33 28.24
C GLU A 321 -3.88 -28.02 27.22
N ILE A 322 -3.49 -26.76 27.07
CA ILE A 322 -2.53 -26.30 26.06
C ILE A 322 -1.33 -25.65 26.75
N LYS A 323 -0.18 -26.30 26.64
CA LYS A 323 1.10 -25.71 27.02
C LYS A 323 1.50 -24.60 26.06
N VAL A 324 1.74 -23.39 26.57
CA VAL A 324 2.26 -22.27 25.76
C VAL A 324 3.77 -22.17 25.90
N ILE A 325 4.46 -22.10 24.76
CA ILE A 325 5.90 -21.81 24.67
C ILE A 325 6.05 -20.41 24.05
N SER A 326 6.57 -19.44 24.79
CA SER A 326 6.76 -18.07 24.28
C SER A 326 8.23 -17.67 24.30
N ASN A 327 8.71 -17.08 23.20
CA ASN A 327 10.09 -16.64 23.07
C ASN A 327 10.18 -15.23 22.48
N ASP A 328 11.14 -14.44 22.97
CA ASP A 328 11.53 -13.20 22.33
C ASP A 328 13.01 -12.87 22.60
N LEU A 329 13.67 -12.22 21.64
CA LEU A 329 15.08 -11.84 21.76
C LEU A 329 15.29 -10.69 22.76
N LEU A 330 14.32 -9.77 22.87
CA LEU A 330 14.43 -8.57 23.71
C LEU A 330 14.04 -8.87 25.16
N PHE A 331 14.89 -8.47 26.11
CA PHE A 331 14.62 -8.63 27.54
C PHE A 331 13.36 -7.89 27.97
N SER A 332 13.11 -6.71 27.40
CA SER A 332 11.90 -5.92 27.68
C SER A 332 10.61 -6.66 27.32
N ASN A 333 10.65 -7.54 26.31
CA ASN A 333 9.54 -8.43 25.97
C ASN A 333 9.51 -9.64 26.89
N TYR A 334 10.66 -10.30 27.07
CA TYR A 334 10.81 -11.45 27.96
C TYR A 334 10.30 -11.19 29.38
N ALA A 335 10.61 -10.03 29.98
CA ALA A 335 10.14 -9.66 31.32
C ALA A 335 8.60 -9.60 31.37
N CYS A 336 7.95 -9.05 30.34
CA CYS A 336 6.49 -9.06 30.22
C CYS A 336 5.92 -10.47 29.99
N LEU A 337 6.58 -11.30 29.18
CA LEU A 337 6.16 -12.69 28.95
C LEU A 337 6.25 -13.50 30.25
N LYS A 338 7.32 -13.33 31.04
CA LYS A 338 7.45 -13.96 32.35
C LYS A 338 6.37 -13.50 33.33
N ALA A 339 6.03 -12.21 33.31
CA ALA A 339 4.97 -11.68 34.16
C ALA A 339 3.61 -12.31 33.82
N PHE A 340 3.19 -12.29 32.55
CA PHE A 340 1.83 -12.72 32.16
C PHE A 340 1.66 -14.22 31.92
N LEU A 341 2.69 -14.90 31.39
CA LEU A 341 2.62 -16.29 30.95
C LEU A 341 3.50 -17.24 31.78
N GLY A 342 4.33 -16.70 32.67
CA GLY A 342 5.14 -17.48 33.61
C GLY A 342 4.37 -17.90 34.86
N THR A 343 5.08 -18.46 35.83
CA THR A 343 4.51 -18.95 37.09
C THR A 343 4.28 -17.83 38.11
N SER A 344 3.30 -18.05 38.99
CA SER A 344 2.70 -17.03 39.88
C SER A 344 3.71 -16.28 40.75
N ALA A 345 3.73 -14.95 40.62
CA ALA A 345 4.11 -14.05 41.71
C ALA A 345 2.89 -13.82 42.63
N ASN A 346 3.11 -13.72 43.95
CA ASN A 346 2.04 -13.40 44.90
C ASN A 346 1.47 -12.01 44.59
N PHE A 347 0.22 -11.96 44.13
CA PHE A 347 -0.45 -10.74 43.69
C PHE A 347 -0.50 -9.64 44.74
N ASP A 348 -0.82 -10.00 45.99
CA ASP A 348 -0.91 -9.03 47.09
C ASP A 348 0.46 -8.41 47.34
N LYS A 349 1.51 -9.24 47.35
CA LYS A 349 2.90 -8.78 47.51
C LYS A 349 3.34 -7.86 46.37
N ILE A 350 2.93 -8.13 45.12
CA ILE A 350 3.21 -7.25 43.98
C ILE A 350 2.46 -5.92 44.11
N ALA A 351 1.20 -5.95 44.50
CA ALA A 351 0.40 -4.73 44.70
C ALA A 351 1.01 -3.83 45.79
N GLU A 352 1.43 -4.41 46.92
CA GLU A 352 2.12 -3.69 47.99
C GLU A 352 3.42 -3.04 47.50
N LYS A 353 4.25 -3.79 46.77
CA LYS A 353 5.50 -3.26 46.19
C LYS A 353 5.21 -2.14 45.20
N ILE A 354 4.18 -2.26 44.36
CA ILE A 354 3.78 -1.19 43.43
C ILE A 354 3.34 0.07 44.16
N GLU A 355 2.62 -0.05 45.30
CA GLU A 355 2.29 1.12 46.11
C GLU A 355 3.51 1.82 46.67
N ILE A 356 4.49 1.06 47.17
CA ILE A 356 5.77 1.59 47.66
C ILE A 356 6.47 2.36 46.53
N LEU A 357 6.61 1.75 45.35
CA LEU A 357 7.25 2.36 44.19
C LEU A 357 6.53 3.63 43.73
N ASN A 358 5.20 3.65 43.75
CA ASN A 358 4.41 4.82 43.37
C ASN A 358 4.57 6.01 44.35
N LYS A 359 4.84 5.74 45.63
CA LYS A 359 5.06 6.73 46.70
C LYS A 359 6.48 7.31 46.72
N LEU A 360 7.42 6.73 45.99
CA LEU A 360 8.80 7.20 45.92
C LEU A 360 8.87 8.67 45.44
N GLN A 361 9.60 9.47 46.22
CA GLN A 361 9.94 10.85 45.88
C GLN A 361 11.34 10.86 45.27
N ALA A 362 11.45 11.27 44.01
CA ALA A 362 12.70 11.27 43.28
C ALA A 362 13.09 12.70 42.87
N THR A 363 13.90 13.34 43.71
CA THR A 363 14.38 14.72 43.50
C THR A 363 15.79 14.76 42.92
N GLU A 364 16.58 13.70 43.12
CA GLU A 364 17.97 13.59 42.67
C GLU A 364 18.08 13.11 41.22
N ASP A 365 19.13 13.56 40.54
CA ASP A 365 19.45 13.08 39.19
C ASP A 365 20.11 11.71 39.21
N ASN A 366 19.70 10.87 38.28
CA ASN A 366 20.22 9.52 38.09
C ASN A 366 20.55 9.28 36.61
N TYR A 367 21.04 8.08 36.31
CA TYR A 367 21.39 7.70 34.94
C TYR A 367 20.26 7.99 33.94
N PHE A 368 19.01 7.67 34.31
CA PHE A 368 17.87 7.82 33.41
C PHE A 368 17.48 9.29 33.21
N SER A 369 17.45 10.09 34.27
CA SER A 369 17.17 11.54 34.16
C SER A 369 18.24 12.28 33.37
N LYS A 370 19.51 11.92 33.54
CA LYS A 370 20.63 12.52 32.83
C LYS A 370 20.53 12.35 31.31
N TYR A 371 20.14 11.16 30.84
CA TYR A 371 20.15 10.86 29.40
C TYR A 371 18.80 11.02 28.70
N PHE A 372 17.69 10.81 29.40
CA PHE A 372 16.35 10.79 28.83
C PHE A 372 15.39 11.85 29.39
N GLY A 373 15.82 12.60 30.41
CA GLY A 373 15.10 13.78 30.89
C GLY A 373 15.09 14.89 29.84
N ASN A 374 14.00 15.65 29.81
CA ASN A 374 13.74 16.72 28.83
C ASN A 374 13.82 16.29 27.36
N THR A 375 13.68 14.98 27.09
CA THR A 375 13.65 14.41 25.74
C THR A 375 12.48 13.45 25.61
N TYR A 376 12.68 12.18 25.94
CA TYR A 376 11.63 11.17 25.96
C TYR A 376 10.65 11.38 27.13
N PHE A 377 11.09 12.02 28.21
CA PHE A 377 10.28 12.26 29.42
C PHE A 377 10.55 13.65 29.98
N SER A 378 9.61 14.17 30.78
CA SER A 378 9.91 15.31 31.66
C SER A 378 11.04 14.95 32.62
N LEU A 379 11.80 15.95 33.09
CA LEU A 379 12.89 15.70 34.03
C LEU A 379 12.40 14.98 35.30
N GLU A 380 11.25 15.39 35.84
CA GLU A 380 10.62 14.77 37.01
C GLU A 380 10.27 13.30 36.78
N ASN A 381 9.62 12.98 35.65
CA ASN A 381 9.31 11.58 35.32
C ASN A 381 10.58 10.76 35.11
N ALA A 382 11.60 11.32 34.46
CA ALA A 382 12.85 10.60 34.23
C ALA A 382 13.58 10.30 35.56
N ARG A 383 13.58 11.24 36.52
CA ARG A 383 14.10 10.99 37.87
C ARG A 383 13.32 9.88 38.56
N LYS A 384 11.99 9.96 38.53
CA LYS A 384 11.11 8.96 39.16
C LYS A 384 11.25 7.57 38.54
N ILE A 385 11.30 7.46 37.21
CA ILE A 385 11.53 6.18 36.50
C ILE A 385 12.86 5.56 36.93
N GLY A 386 13.93 6.36 36.98
CA GLY A 386 15.23 5.87 37.42
C GLY A 386 15.24 5.41 38.88
N ALA A 387 14.64 6.18 39.77
CA ALA A 387 14.51 5.81 41.18
C ALA A 387 13.69 4.52 41.37
N ILE A 388 12.55 4.39 40.69
CA ILE A 388 11.73 3.17 40.70
C ILE A 388 12.56 1.98 40.25
N ARG A 389 13.34 2.12 39.17
CA ARG A 389 14.10 1.01 38.62
C ARG A 389 15.27 0.58 39.51
N GLU A 390 15.95 1.51 40.19
CA GLU A 390 16.91 1.20 41.25
C GLU A 390 16.24 0.47 42.41
N GLU A 391 15.06 0.93 42.82
CA GLU A 391 14.35 0.37 43.97
C GLU A 391 13.83 -1.05 43.68
N ILE A 392 13.41 -1.33 42.45
CA ILE A 392 13.06 -2.69 42.01
C ILE A 392 14.19 -3.68 42.31
N GLU A 393 15.46 -3.34 42.07
CA GLU A 393 16.60 -4.24 42.38
C GLU A 393 16.74 -4.53 43.88
N LYS A 394 16.27 -3.64 44.76
CA LYS A 394 16.40 -3.79 46.21
C LYS A 394 15.25 -4.56 46.83
N ILE A 395 14.04 -4.36 46.33
CA ILE A 395 12.80 -4.87 46.96
C ILE A 395 12.35 -6.23 46.40
N THR A 396 12.94 -6.70 45.31
CA THR A 396 12.59 -8.00 44.71
C THR A 396 13.44 -9.11 45.28
N GLU A 397 12.80 -10.21 45.66
CA GLU A 397 13.46 -11.40 46.18
C GLU A 397 13.60 -12.50 45.12
N THR A 398 12.67 -12.55 44.17
CA THR A 398 12.65 -13.54 43.10
C THR A 398 12.70 -12.91 41.71
N GLU A 399 13.13 -13.68 40.71
CA GLU A 399 13.13 -13.21 39.33
C GLU A 399 11.71 -12.95 38.80
N GLU A 400 10.70 -13.71 39.23
CA GLU A 400 9.31 -13.52 38.85
C GLU A 400 8.78 -12.18 39.35
N GLU A 401 9.05 -11.84 40.62
CA GLU A 401 8.68 -10.53 41.17
C GLU A 401 9.37 -9.40 40.40
N LYS A 402 10.67 -9.54 40.13
CA LYS A 402 11.46 -8.57 39.39
C LYS A 402 10.91 -8.33 37.99
N ASN A 403 10.66 -9.40 37.24
CA ASN A 403 10.09 -9.31 35.90
C ASN A 403 8.67 -8.69 35.92
N THR A 404 7.86 -9.00 36.93
CA THR A 404 6.52 -8.43 37.10
C THR A 404 6.55 -6.92 37.37
N LEU A 405 7.44 -6.46 38.25
CA LEU A 405 7.59 -5.03 38.53
C LEU A 405 8.23 -4.27 37.35
N ILE A 406 9.19 -4.88 36.65
CA ILE A 406 9.73 -4.34 35.40
C ILE A 406 8.62 -4.22 34.35
N CYS A 407 7.78 -5.25 34.19
CA CYS A 407 6.63 -5.21 33.30
C CYS A 407 5.70 -4.04 33.65
N SER A 408 5.33 -3.87 34.92
CA SER A 408 4.51 -2.74 35.38
C SER A 408 5.16 -1.39 35.04
N LEU A 409 6.46 -1.25 35.28
CA LEU A 409 7.22 -0.04 34.94
C LEU A 409 7.20 0.24 33.44
N LEU A 410 7.44 -0.75 32.58
CA LEU A 410 7.43 -0.59 31.13
C LEU A 410 6.08 -0.08 30.62
N TYR A 411 4.97 -0.60 31.15
CA TYR A 411 3.63 -0.15 30.79
C TYR A 411 3.33 1.27 31.29
N ALA A 412 3.82 1.64 32.48
CA ALA A 412 3.68 2.98 33.03
C ALA A 412 4.46 4.01 32.18
N VAL A 413 5.67 3.65 31.77
CA VAL A 413 6.56 4.49 30.95
C VAL A 413 5.95 4.82 29.59
N ASP A 414 5.32 3.83 28.94
CA ASP A 414 4.61 4.03 27.66
C ASP A 414 3.47 5.06 27.72
N LYS A 415 2.89 5.32 28.91
CA LYS A 415 1.82 6.32 29.10
C LYS A 415 2.35 7.75 29.20
N VAL A 416 3.59 7.91 29.65
CA VAL A 416 4.21 9.22 29.92
C VAL A 416 5.32 9.58 28.93
N ALA A 417 5.64 8.67 28.00
CA ALA A 417 6.66 8.88 26.98
C ALA A 417 6.22 9.90 25.91
N ASN A 418 7.11 10.83 25.60
CA ASN A 418 6.93 11.84 24.56
C ASN A 418 7.30 11.33 23.16
N THR A 419 6.63 10.29 22.70
CA THR A 419 6.91 9.61 21.41
C THR A 419 5.68 9.52 20.52
N VAL A 420 5.86 9.07 19.28
CA VAL A 420 4.78 8.78 18.31
C VAL A 420 4.36 7.30 18.30
N GLY A 421 4.59 6.60 19.42
CA GLY A 421 4.21 5.18 19.60
C GLY A 421 5.38 4.20 19.60
N HIS A 422 6.61 4.65 19.35
CA HIS A 422 7.85 3.88 19.50
C HIS A 422 9.02 4.81 19.89
N TYR A 423 10.13 4.26 20.37
CA TYR A 423 11.26 5.00 20.95
C TYR A 423 12.40 5.26 19.95
N ASP A 424 12.13 5.22 18.65
CA ASP A 424 13.17 5.54 17.64
C ASP A 424 13.47 7.05 17.57
N ALA A 425 12.49 7.87 18.00
CA ALA A 425 12.59 9.32 18.14
C ALA A 425 11.60 9.84 19.20
N PHE A 426 11.86 11.04 19.71
CA PHE A 426 10.96 11.79 20.61
C PHE A 426 10.48 13.08 19.94
N ARG A 427 9.34 13.62 20.41
CA ARG A 427 8.78 14.88 19.92
C ARG A 427 9.54 16.07 20.51
N LYS A 428 9.63 17.18 19.77
CA LYS A 428 10.30 18.41 20.23
C LYS A 428 9.55 19.08 21.37
N ASP A 429 8.23 19.14 21.26
CA ASP A 429 7.36 19.71 22.28
C ASP A 429 6.94 18.63 23.27
N LEU A 430 7.01 18.94 24.56
CA LEU A 430 6.72 18.02 25.65
C LEU A 430 5.35 18.37 26.25
N ASP A 431 4.30 17.85 25.61
CA ASP A 431 2.91 18.22 25.93
C ASP A 431 2.34 17.44 27.14
N MET A 432 2.95 16.32 27.51
CA MET A 432 2.43 15.41 28.54
C MET A 432 3.01 15.71 29.92
N ILE A 433 2.14 16.13 30.83
CA ILE A 433 2.46 16.48 32.23
C ILE A 433 2.06 15.36 33.21
N GLN A 434 1.56 14.22 32.70
CA GLN A 434 1.15 13.12 33.56
C GLN A 434 2.36 12.50 34.29
N SER A 435 2.25 12.34 35.61
CA SER A 435 3.26 11.64 36.42
C SER A 435 3.22 10.14 36.17
N VAL A 436 4.38 9.49 36.14
CA VAL A 436 4.48 8.02 36.02
C VAL A 436 3.79 7.33 37.20
N LYS A 437 2.90 6.39 36.87
CA LYS A 437 2.14 5.57 37.81
C LYS A 437 2.15 4.11 37.37
N LEU A 438 2.67 3.24 38.24
CA LEU A 438 2.67 1.79 38.07
C LEU A 438 1.29 1.23 38.42
N LEU A 439 0.85 0.23 37.66
CA LEU A 439 -0.40 -0.51 37.85
C LEU A 439 -0.08 -1.99 38.00
N THR A 440 -0.97 -2.76 38.62
CA THR A 440 -0.76 -4.21 38.75
C THR A 440 -1.17 -4.92 37.46
N PRO A 441 -0.38 -5.86 36.91
CA PRO A 441 -0.84 -6.68 35.80
C PRO A 441 -2.08 -7.49 36.21
N ASP A 442 -3.10 -7.56 35.37
CA ASP A 442 -4.28 -8.40 35.58
C ASP A 442 -3.99 -9.79 34.97
N ILE A 443 -3.62 -10.77 35.80
CA ILE A 443 -3.16 -12.09 35.34
C ILE A 443 -4.03 -13.19 35.94
N ASP A 444 -4.35 -14.18 35.13
CA ASP A 444 -4.88 -15.45 35.59
C ASP A 444 -3.81 -16.53 35.41
N TYR A 445 -3.15 -16.92 36.50
CA TYR A 445 -2.09 -17.92 36.47
C TYR A 445 -2.60 -19.37 36.40
N SER A 446 -3.92 -19.60 36.41
CA SER A 446 -4.51 -20.95 36.43
C SER A 446 -4.06 -21.82 35.26
N ASN A 447 -3.77 -21.21 34.11
CA ASN A 447 -3.34 -21.89 32.89
C ASN A 447 -1.82 -21.91 32.71
N ASN A 448 -1.05 -21.21 33.56
CA ASN A 448 0.38 -20.99 33.32
C ASN A 448 1.29 -22.12 33.80
N ALA A 449 0.75 -23.11 34.51
CA ALA A 449 1.53 -24.11 35.23
C ALA A 449 2.53 -24.88 34.34
N THR A 450 2.17 -25.11 33.07
CA THR A 450 3.02 -25.86 32.13
C THR A 450 3.79 -24.98 31.16
N ASN A 451 3.62 -23.66 31.21
CA ASN A 451 4.16 -22.75 30.19
C ASN A 451 5.68 -22.61 30.29
N GLU A 452 6.31 -22.43 29.13
CA GLU A 452 7.75 -22.26 29.00
C GLU A 452 8.05 -20.92 28.34
N ILE A 453 8.87 -20.10 28.99
CA ILE A 453 9.19 -18.74 28.54
C ILE A 453 10.69 -18.60 28.36
N TYR A 454 11.12 -18.23 27.16
CA TYR A 454 12.52 -18.15 26.74
C TYR A 454 12.93 -16.74 26.29
N LYS A 455 14.22 -16.43 26.46
CA LYS A 455 14.91 -15.29 25.84
C LYS A 455 16.08 -15.84 25.05
N GLU A 456 15.83 -16.28 23.83
CA GLU A 456 16.84 -16.87 22.95
C GLU A 456 16.59 -16.51 21.48
N ASP A 457 17.63 -16.58 20.66
CA ASP A 457 17.47 -16.51 19.21
C ASP A 457 16.56 -17.65 18.73
N ALA A 458 15.53 -17.31 17.95
CA ALA A 458 14.51 -18.24 17.51
C ALA A 458 15.10 -19.46 16.77
N ASN A 459 16.15 -19.27 15.95
CA ASN A 459 16.79 -20.34 15.20
C ASN A 459 17.64 -21.28 16.07
N ILE A 460 18.06 -20.81 17.25
CA ILE A 460 18.73 -21.66 18.24
C ILE A 460 17.71 -22.41 19.07
N LEU A 461 16.67 -21.72 19.55
CA LEU A 461 15.65 -22.30 20.42
C LEU A 461 14.83 -23.37 19.70
N ILE A 462 14.47 -23.17 18.43
CA ILE A 462 13.60 -24.08 17.68
C ILE A 462 14.14 -25.53 17.62
N ARG A 463 15.46 -25.70 17.80
CA ARG A 463 16.16 -26.99 17.78
C ARG A 463 16.04 -27.77 19.08
N LYS A 464 15.58 -27.12 20.15
CA LYS A 464 15.53 -27.64 21.52
C LYS A 464 14.10 -27.91 21.98
N ILE A 465 13.10 -27.42 21.25
CA ILE A 465 11.70 -27.48 21.63
C ILE A 465 10.88 -28.25 20.59
N SER A 466 9.73 -28.73 21.01
CA SER A 466 8.73 -29.40 20.18
C SER A 466 7.35 -28.85 20.54
N SER A 467 6.48 -28.66 19.54
CA SER A 467 5.13 -28.13 19.75
C SER A 467 4.14 -28.64 18.72
N ASP A 468 2.84 -28.67 19.01
CA ASP A 468 1.85 -29.03 18.00
C ASP A 468 1.67 -27.91 16.97
N VAL A 469 1.61 -26.67 17.44
CA VAL A 469 1.48 -25.48 16.59
C VAL A 469 2.67 -24.56 16.83
N LEU A 470 3.37 -24.20 15.76
CA LEU A 470 4.40 -23.17 15.73
C LEU A 470 3.86 -21.92 15.03
N TYR A 471 3.69 -20.84 15.77
CA TYR A 471 3.35 -19.52 15.27
C TYR A 471 4.61 -18.67 15.10
N ILE A 472 4.72 -18.02 13.93
CA ILE A 472 5.90 -17.27 13.50
C ILE A 472 5.45 -15.88 13.03
N ASP A 473 5.98 -14.84 13.66
CA ASP A 473 5.75 -13.44 13.28
C ASP A 473 7.06 -12.64 13.40
N PRO A 474 8.05 -12.90 12.53
CA PRO A 474 9.37 -12.31 12.67
C PRO A 474 9.35 -10.82 12.26
N PRO A 475 10.33 -10.02 12.68
CA PRO A 475 10.54 -8.70 12.11
C PRO A 475 11.10 -8.85 10.68
N TYR A 476 10.22 -8.89 9.67
CA TYR A 476 10.57 -9.22 8.28
C TYR A 476 10.84 -8.02 7.37
N ASN A 477 10.86 -6.80 7.88
CA ASN A 477 11.31 -5.62 7.13
C ASN A 477 12.68 -5.16 7.67
N SER A 478 13.25 -4.11 7.09
CA SER A 478 14.56 -3.62 7.54
C SER A 478 14.56 -2.97 8.94
N ARG A 479 13.37 -2.75 9.54
CA ARG A 479 13.22 -2.09 10.83
C ARG A 479 13.54 -3.07 11.95
N GLN A 480 14.67 -2.85 12.59
CA GLN A 480 15.07 -3.58 13.79
C GLN A 480 14.20 -3.14 14.97
N TYR A 481 13.54 -4.08 15.66
CA TYR A 481 12.82 -3.74 16.90
C TYR A 481 13.76 -3.30 18.01
N SER A 482 14.99 -3.82 18.06
CA SER A 482 16.04 -3.30 18.94
C SER A 482 16.38 -1.84 18.65
N ASP A 483 16.11 -1.34 17.45
CA ASP A 483 16.26 0.08 17.14
C ASP A 483 15.11 0.92 17.70
N ALA A 484 13.88 0.44 17.57
CA ALA A 484 12.67 1.15 17.98
C ALA A 484 12.37 1.06 19.48
N TYR A 485 12.93 0.07 20.16
CA TYR A 485 12.70 -0.20 21.59
C TYR A 485 13.97 -0.15 22.44
N HIS A 486 15.07 0.43 21.92
CA HIS A 486 16.35 0.50 22.62
C HIS A 486 16.26 1.07 24.04
N LEU A 487 15.40 2.08 24.24
CA LEU A 487 15.22 2.72 25.54
C LEU A 487 14.53 1.77 26.53
N LEU A 488 13.46 1.10 26.12
CA LEU A 488 12.75 0.13 26.96
C LEU A 488 13.63 -1.08 27.27
N GLU A 489 14.43 -1.52 26.30
CA GLU A 489 15.39 -2.61 26.49
C GLU A 489 16.42 -2.25 27.54
N ASN A 490 17.01 -1.06 27.45
CA ASN A 490 17.94 -0.58 28.46
C ASN A 490 17.28 -0.37 29.83
N LEU A 491 16.03 0.09 29.87
CA LEU A 491 15.28 0.25 31.11
C LEU A 491 15.03 -1.11 31.79
N ALA A 492 14.72 -2.13 31.01
CA ALA A 492 14.50 -3.48 31.52
C ALA A 492 15.82 -4.12 32.01
N GLU A 493 16.87 -4.13 31.19
CA GLU A 493 18.16 -4.75 31.54
C GLU A 493 18.96 -3.96 32.59
N TRP A 494 18.79 -2.64 32.61
CA TRP A 494 19.42 -1.71 33.56
C TRP A 494 20.96 -1.73 33.60
N LYS A 495 21.60 -2.01 32.46
CA LYS A 495 23.07 -2.06 32.31
C LYS A 495 23.75 -0.69 32.27
N LYS A 496 23.00 0.39 32.12
CA LYS A 496 23.48 1.79 32.13
C LYS A 496 24.66 2.08 31.16
N PRO A 497 24.58 1.67 29.87
CA PRO A 497 25.64 1.90 28.89
C PRO A 497 25.79 3.39 28.52
N GLU A 498 26.84 3.72 27.79
CA GLU A 498 26.98 5.06 27.20
C GLU A 498 25.88 5.32 26.15
N VAL A 499 25.43 6.58 26.10
CA VAL A 499 24.33 7.03 25.25
C VAL A 499 24.83 8.01 24.21
N VAL A 500 24.60 7.72 22.93
CA VAL A 500 25.14 8.49 21.81
C VAL A 500 24.04 9.06 20.89
N GLY A 501 24.37 10.18 20.24
CA GLY A 501 23.53 10.82 19.24
C GLY A 501 22.28 11.51 19.79
N VAL A 502 21.53 12.17 18.89
CA VAL A 502 20.34 12.95 19.24
C VAL A 502 19.22 12.07 19.77
N ALA A 503 19.00 10.90 19.15
CA ALA A 503 17.97 9.94 19.55
C ALA A 503 18.33 9.13 20.83
N LYS A 504 19.46 9.41 21.47
CA LYS A 504 19.90 8.77 22.73
C LYS A 504 20.04 7.24 22.61
N LYS A 505 20.71 6.78 21.56
CA LYS A 505 20.85 5.34 21.25
C LYS A 505 22.06 4.73 21.97
N MET A 506 22.04 3.40 22.12
CA MET A 506 23.08 2.58 22.73
C MET A 506 23.59 1.54 21.75
N ASP A 507 24.71 0.89 22.07
CA ASP A 507 25.09 -0.32 21.35
C ASP A 507 24.05 -1.43 21.55
N ARG A 508 23.65 -2.01 20.43
CA ARG A 508 22.58 -3.00 20.27
C ARG A 508 22.94 -4.04 19.22
N SER A 509 24.21 -4.09 18.83
CA SER A 509 24.75 -5.04 17.85
C SER A 509 24.39 -6.50 18.19
N HIS A 510 24.42 -6.83 19.49
CA HIS A 510 24.14 -8.16 20.05
C HIS A 510 22.65 -8.58 20.06
N ILE A 511 21.71 -7.67 19.78
CA ILE A 511 20.25 -7.93 19.79
C ILE A 511 19.59 -7.53 18.47
N LYS A 512 20.35 -7.50 17.37
CA LYS A 512 19.78 -7.31 16.03
C LYS A 512 19.27 -8.64 15.49
N SER A 513 18.06 -8.60 14.94
CA SER A 513 17.48 -9.76 14.27
C SER A 513 18.07 -9.94 12.88
N SER A 514 18.48 -11.17 12.56
CA SER A 514 18.91 -11.55 11.22
C SER A 514 17.77 -11.51 10.20
N TYR A 515 16.51 -11.56 10.65
CA TYR A 515 15.32 -11.45 9.79
C TYR A 515 15.15 -10.06 9.16
N CYS A 516 15.82 -9.03 9.69
CA CYS A 516 15.83 -7.69 9.09
C CYS A 516 17.01 -7.46 8.11
N LEU A 517 17.94 -8.42 8.02
CA LEU A 517 19.14 -8.35 7.19
C LEU A 517 18.90 -8.97 5.80
N LYS A 518 19.90 -8.89 4.92
CA LYS A 518 19.80 -9.42 3.54
C LYS A 518 19.70 -10.95 3.48
N ASN A 519 20.12 -11.64 4.53
CA ASN A 519 20.11 -13.11 4.62
C ASN A 519 18.83 -13.67 5.28
N ALA A 520 17.78 -12.86 5.42
CA ALA A 520 16.54 -13.25 6.11
C ALA A 520 15.91 -14.54 5.55
N THR A 521 15.93 -14.71 4.21
CA THR A 521 15.41 -15.93 3.57
C THR A 521 16.15 -17.19 4.02
N GLN A 522 17.48 -17.16 4.10
CA GLN A 522 18.26 -18.32 4.54
C GLN A 522 18.03 -18.62 6.03
N VAL A 523 17.87 -17.58 6.85
CA VAL A 523 17.57 -17.75 8.28
C VAL A 523 16.17 -18.33 8.47
N PHE A 524 15.18 -17.87 7.70
CA PHE A 524 13.83 -18.43 7.73
C PHE A 524 13.81 -19.90 7.26
N GLU A 525 14.53 -20.22 6.19
CA GLU A 525 14.66 -21.61 5.70
C GLU A 525 15.28 -22.52 6.76
N ASP A 526 16.30 -22.04 7.48
CA ASP A 526 16.89 -22.77 8.60
C ASP A 526 15.91 -22.99 9.77
N LEU A 527 15.10 -21.98 10.11
CA LEU A 527 14.08 -22.10 11.16
C LEU A 527 13.07 -23.20 10.81
N ILE A 528 12.48 -23.13 9.62
CA ILE A 528 11.43 -24.07 9.17
C ILE A 528 11.98 -25.49 9.05
N ARG A 529 13.20 -25.65 8.53
CA ARG A 529 13.85 -26.96 8.40
C ARG A 529 13.94 -27.67 9.75
N ASN A 530 14.33 -26.94 10.79
CA ASN A 530 14.61 -27.49 12.11
C ASN A 530 13.43 -27.44 13.09
N ALA A 531 12.28 -26.93 12.67
CA ALA A 531 11.05 -26.96 13.44
C ALA A 531 10.54 -28.39 13.63
N ASP A 532 10.42 -28.83 14.88
CA ASP A 532 9.69 -30.03 15.29
C ASP A 532 8.27 -29.65 15.71
N CYS A 533 7.34 -29.70 14.75
CA CYS A 533 5.94 -29.39 14.99
C CYS A 533 5.01 -30.03 13.97
N LYS A 534 3.71 -30.04 14.26
CA LYS A 534 2.66 -30.58 13.37
C LYS A 534 2.10 -29.51 12.43
N HIS A 535 2.00 -28.29 12.91
CA HIS A 535 1.40 -27.17 12.20
C HIS A 535 2.29 -25.93 12.33
N ILE A 536 2.45 -25.20 11.23
CA ILE A 536 3.16 -23.93 11.18
C ILE A 536 2.20 -22.85 10.70
N LEU A 537 2.12 -21.74 11.43
CA LEU A 537 1.39 -20.54 11.02
C LEU A 537 2.39 -19.39 10.95
N LEU A 538 2.59 -18.83 9.77
CA LEU A 538 3.41 -17.64 9.56
C LEU A 538 2.50 -16.44 9.29
N SER A 539 2.57 -15.42 10.13
CA SER A 539 1.95 -14.12 9.87
C SER A 539 2.87 -13.25 9.01
N TYR A 540 2.38 -12.83 7.85
CA TYR A 540 3.18 -12.08 6.89
C TYR A 540 2.35 -11.12 6.04
N ASN A 541 2.69 -9.84 6.07
CA ASN A 541 1.93 -8.82 5.34
C ASN A 541 2.44 -8.63 3.92
N ASN A 542 1.54 -8.28 3.01
CA ASN A 542 1.92 -7.91 1.64
C ASN A 542 2.43 -6.45 1.61
N THR A 543 3.62 -6.19 2.15
CA THR A 543 4.29 -4.89 2.03
C THR A 543 5.42 -4.97 1.00
N GLY A 544 5.06 -5.33 -0.24
CA GLY A 544 5.98 -5.46 -1.37
C GLY A 544 6.57 -4.12 -1.82
N ASP A 545 5.76 -3.06 -1.91
CA ASP A 545 6.17 -1.78 -2.49
C ASP A 545 5.75 -0.57 -1.66
N SER A 546 6.27 -0.47 -0.43
CA SER A 546 6.15 0.79 0.31
C SER A 546 7.12 1.84 -0.25
N LYS A 547 6.68 3.10 -0.37
CA LYS A 547 7.55 4.23 -0.83
C LYS A 547 8.80 4.45 0.04
N ASP A 548 8.83 3.88 1.24
CA ASP A 548 9.98 3.87 2.14
C ASP A 548 10.65 2.49 2.07
N GLY A 549 11.81 2.39 1.41
CA GLY A 549 12.56 1.14 1.26
C GLY A 549 12.91 0.44 2.58
N ARG A 550 12.72 1.09 3.75
CA ARG A 550 12.81 0.43 5.04
C ARG A 550 11.67 -0.53 5.35
N SER A 551 10.49 -0.34 4.77
CA SER A 551 9.29 -1.15 5.06
C SER A 551 9.09 -2.29 4.06
N ASN A 552 9.97 -2.41 3.07
CA ASN A 552 9.96 -3.53 2.14
C ASN A 552 10.28 -4.83 2.87
N ALA A 553 9.48 -5.84 2.56
CA ALA A 553 9.67 -7.22 2.97
C ALA A 553 11.07 -7.73 2.58
N ARG A 554 11.75 -8.43 3.52
CA ARG A 554 13.06 -9.06 3.31
C ARG A 554 12.95 -10.47 2.72
N ILE A 555 11.79 -11.10 2.85
CA ILE A 555 11.50 -12.44 2.34
C ILE A 555 10.39 -12.32 1.29
N SER A 556 10.59 -12.91 0.11
CA SER A 556 9.55 -12.88 -0.92
C SER A 556 8.46 -13.92 -0.62
N ASP A 557 7.24 -13.69 -1.09
CA ASP A 557 6.14 -14.67 -0.98
C ASP A 557 6.52 -16.00 -1.65
N ASN A 558 7.21 -15.94 -2.78
CA ASN A 558 7.70 -17.12 -3.49
C ASN A 558 8.69 -17.92 -2.64
N ASP A 559 9.59 -17.24 -1.90
CA ASP A 559 10.50 -17.91 -0.98
C ASP A 559 9.77 -18.54 0.20
N ILE A 560 8.83 -17.82 0.81
CA ILE A 560 8.00 -18.34 1.90
C ILE A 560 7.29 -19.63 1.46
N LEU A 561 6.63 -19.59 0.31
CA LEU A 561 5.90 -20.74 -0.23
C LEU A 561 6.84 -21.89 -0.57
N ARG A 562 7.97 -21.63 -1.22
CA ARG A 562 8.99 -22.64 -1.52
C ARG A 562 9.46 -23.33 -0.24
N ILE A 563 9.81 -22.56 0.79
CA ILE A 563 10.34 -23.07 2.07
C ILE A 563 9.28 -23.89 2.81
N LEU A 564 8.05 -23.38 2.94
CA LEU A 564 6.98 -24.08 3.65
C LEU A 564 6.52 -25.34 2.90
N LYS A 565 6.44 -25.32 1.56
CA LYS A 565 6.08 -26.50 0.74
C LYS A 565 7.10 -27.63 0.85
N ASN A 566 8.37 -27.30 1.10
CA ASN A 566 9.40 -28.32 1.37
C ASN A 566 9.18 -29.05 2.71
N LYS A 567 8.43 -28.43 3.65
CA LYS A 567 8.14 -29.00 4.97
C LYS A 567 6.78 -29.72 5.03
N GLY A 568 5.80 -29.28 4.23
CA GLY A 568 4.44 -29.83 4.29
C GLY A 568 3.46 -29.20 3.30
N LYS A 569 2.16 -29.49 3.48
CA LYS A 569 1.08 -28.94 2.65
C LYS A 569 0.73 -27.52 3.12
N VAL A 570 0.73 -26.56 2.19
CA VAL A 570 0.53 -25.13 2.47
C VAL A 570 -0.81 -24.61 1.99
N GLU A 571 -1.50 -23.82 2.82
CA GLU A 571 -2.70 -23.03 2.52
C GLU A 571 -2.47 -21.58 2.95
N ILE A 572 -3.05 -20.61 2.24
CA ILE A 572 -2.92 -19.17 2.57
C ILE A 572 -4.30 -18.63 2.94
N PHE A 573 -4.36 -17.93 4.07
CA PHE A 573 -5.55 -17.22 4.52
C PHE A 573 -5.29 -15.72 4.48
N GLU A 574 -6.25 -14.94 4.01
CA GLU A 574 -6.12 -13.49 3.88
C GLU A 574 -7.30 -12.77 4.54
N ARG A 575 -7.01 -11.62 5.16
CA ARG A 575 -8.01 -10.70 5.70
C ARG A 575 -7.64 -9.25 5.36
N ASP A 576 -8.61 -8.48 4.88
CA ASP A 576 -8.44 -7.06 4.59
C ASP A 576 -8.07 -6.29 5.88
N TYR A 577 -6.96 -5.56 5.87
CA TYR A 577 -6.51 -4.78 7.02
C TYR A 577 -6.39 -3.29 6.70
N LYS A 578 -7.05 -2.44 7.49
CA LYS A 578 -6.83 -0.99 7.43
C LYS A 578 -5.54 -0.62 8.16
N ALA A 579 -4.51 -0.26 7.41
CA ALA A 579 -3.24 0.23 7.95
C ALA A 579 -3.42 1.50 8.80
N PHE A 580 -2.65 1.62 9.88
CA PHE A 580 -2.59 2.84 10.69
C PHE A 580 -1.75 3.89 9.95
N THR A 581 -2.37 4.96 9.43
CA THR A 581 -1.69 6.03 8.70
C THR A 581 -1.48 7.26 9.60
N ALA A 582 -0.23 7.51 9.99
CA ALA A 582 0.20 8.79 10.54
C ALA A 582 0.44 9.80 9.41
N GLY A 583 -0.63 10.19 8.71
CA GLY A 583 -0.62 11.27 7.72
C GLY A 583 -0.24 10.89 6.27
N LYS A 584 -1.10 11.32 5.33
CA LYS A 584 -0.91 11.43 3.87
C LYS A 584 -0.32 10.22 3.12
N SER A 585 -0.84 9.02 3.36
CA SER A 585 -0.76 7.94 2.38
C SER A 585 -2.11 7.23 2.27
N ASN A 586 -2.84 7.50 1.18
CA ASN A 586 -3.89 6.60 0.72
C ASN A 586 -3.18 5.47 -0.04
N GLY A 587 -2.81 4.42 0.68
CA GLY A 587 -2.40 3.15 0.08
C GLY A 587 -3.58 2.20 0.17
N ASP A 588 -4.17 1.87 -0.99
CA ASP A 588 -5.14 0.80 -1.09
C ASP A 588 -4.40 -0.56 -0.97
N GLY A 589 -4.95 -1.50 -0.19
CA GLY A 589 -4.60 -2.93 -0.34
C GLY A 589 -3.61 -3.60 0.63
N ASN A 590 -3.45 -3.14 1.89
CA ASN A 590 -2.69 -3.96 2.86
C ASN A 590 -3.55 -5.13 3.38
N ALA A 591 -3.32 -6.34 2.86
CA ALA A 591 -3.90 -7.57 3.43
C ALA A 591 -2.95 -8.17 4.47
N GLU A 592 -3.49 -8.53 5.64
CA GLU A 592 -2.80 -9.40 6.59
C GLU A 592 -3.02 -10.84 6.15
N ARG A 593 -1.92 -11.61 6.01
CA ARG A 593 -1.97 -12.99 5.50
C ARG A 593 -1.34 -13.95 6.50
N ILE A 594 -1.96 -15.11 6.64
CA ILE A 594 -1.44 -16.24 7.40
C ILE A 594 -1.12 -17.37 6.42
N PHE A 595 0.14 -17.75 6.35
CA PHE A 595 0.58 -18.95 5.64
C PHE A 595 0.51 -20.11 6.62
N TYR A 596 -0.43 -21.02 6.40
CA TYR A 596 -0.57 -22.25 7.16
C TYR A 596 0.15 -23.38 6.46
N CYS A 597 0.96 -24.15 7.18
CA CYS A 597 1.58 -25.37 6.69
C CYS A 597 1.27 -26.54 7.64
N LYS A 598 0.67 -27.61 7.10
CA LYS A 598 0.56 -28.90 7.78
C LYS A 598 1.81 -29.71 7.47
N VAL A 599 2.64 -29.93 8.48
CA VAL A 599 3.91 -30.65 8.36
C VAL A 599 3.63 -32.13 8.04
N ASN A 600 4.45 -32.71 7.16
CA ASN A 600 4.32 -34.09 6.69
C ASN A 600 4.63 -35.13 7.76
#